data_AF-A0A969WYC6-F1
#
_entry.id   AF-A0A969WYC6-F1
#
_cell.length_a   1.000
_cell.length_b   1.000
_cell.length_c   1.000
_cell.angle_alpha   90.00
_cell.angle_beta   90.00
_cell.angle_gamma   90.00
#
_symmetry.space_group_name_H-M   'P 1'
#
loop_
_entity.id
_entity.type
_entity.pdbx_description
1 polymer ?
#
loop_
_entity_poly.entity_id
_entity_poly.type
_entity_poly.pdbx_seq_one_letter_code
_entity_poly.pdbx_strand_id
1 'polypeptide(L)'
;MRRSLYDRCATWMVRQQLAQCGEGFWARNHRSVSKDENSRIFVGNGVILDRDVKLWLSRGSSLYIGDNSYLANGSMILSQQEVRIGQNCSISWHTLIMDSSSYCIGYGDEEPEIRVAPVVIGDHVW
;
A
#
# COMPACT_ATOMS: atom_id res chain seq x y z
N MET A 1 -8.48 22.93 -3.70
CA MET A 1 -7.40 23.02 -2.68
C MET A 1 -6.06 23.21 -3.39
N ARG A 2 -5.31 24.28 -3.12
CA ARG A 2 -4.04 24.58 -3.81
C ARG A 2 -2.95 23.63 -3.28
N ARG A 3 -2.39 22.76 -4.14
CA ARG A 3 -1.32 21.82 -3.73
C ARG A 3 -0.07 22.61 -3.35
N SER A 4 0.49 22.35 -2.18
CA SER A 4 1.76 22.97 -1.78
C SER A 4 2.89 22.52 -2.73
N LEU A 5 3.96 23.30 -2.85
CA LEU A 5 5.16 22.87 -3.58
C LEU A 5 5.68 21.54 -3.02
N TYR A 6 5.67 21.42 -1.70
CA TYR A 6 6.09 20.25 -0.97
C TYR A 6 5.28 18.99 -1.32
N ASP A 7 3.95 19.08 -1.39
CA ASP A 7 3.09 17.95 -1.78
C ASP A 7 3.34 17.50 -3.22
N ARG A 8 3.66 18.45 -4.12
CA ARG A 8 4.01 18.13 -5.51
C ARG A 8 5.32 17.36 -5.57
N CYS A 9 6.34 17.79 -4.83
CA CYS A 9 7.60 17.07 -4.73
C CYS A 9 7.42 15.69 -4.10
N ALA A 10 6.68 15.57 -3.00
CA ALA A 10 6.38 14.29 -2.36
C ALA A 10 5.66 13.33 -3.30
N THR A 11 4.60 13.80 -3.98
CA THR A 11 3.88 13.01 -4.98
C THR A 11 4.79 12.56 -6.11
N TRP A 12 5.65 13.44 -6.62
CA TRP A 12 6.62 13.10 -7.67
C TRP A 12 7.61 12.02 -7.22
N MET A 13 8.16 12.13 -6.00
CA MET A 13 9.09 11.13 -5.46
C MET A 13 8.44 9.75 -5.32
N VAL A 14 7.21 9.70 -4.78
CA VAL A 14 6.47 8.44 -4.66
C VAL A 14 6.18 7.85 -6.03
N ARG A 15 5.80 8.68 -7.01
CA ARG A 15 5.55 8.22 -8.38
C ARG A 15 6.73 7.50 -9.01
N GLN A 16 7.98 7.89 -8.70
CA GLN A 16 9.16 7.19 -9.23
C GLN A 16 9.30 5.74 -8.72
N GLN A 17 8.60 5.40 -7.62
CA GLN A 17 8.62 4.07 -7.03
C GLN A 17 7.46 3.17 -7.52
N LEU A 18 6.52 3.72 -8.30
CA LEU A 18 5.33 3.01 -8.76
C LEU A 18 5.59 2.37 -10.12
N ALA A 19 5.09 1.15 -10.32
CA ALA A 19 5.09 0.48 -11.61
C ALA A 19 4.05 1.10 -12.56
N GLN A 20 2.93 1.55 -12.00
CA GLN A 20 1.86 2.25 -12.70
C GLN A 20 1.23 3.29 -11.77
N CYS A 21 0.90 4.45 -12.29
CA CYS A 21 0.25 5.52 -11.55
C CYS A 21 -0.80 6.21 -12.43
N GLY A 22 -2.07 6.12 -12.01
CA GLY A 22 -3.18 6.79 -12.66
C GLY A 22 -3.18 8.31 -12.48
N GLU A 23 -4.07 8.98 -13.21
CA GLU A 23 -4.24 10.41 -13.15
C GLU A 23 -4.74 10.86 -11.77
N GLY A 24 -4.50 12.12 -11.40
CA GLY A 24 -5.01 12.66 -10.14
C GLY A 24 -4.30 12.16 -8.86
N PHE A 25 -3.44 11.14 -8.93
CA PHE A 25 -2.71 10.60 -7.77
C PHE A 25 -2.09 11.70 -6.90
N TRP A 26 -2.25 11.55 -5.59
CA TRP A 26 -1.78 12.50 -4.62
C TRP A 26 -1.20 11.82 -3.38
N ALA A 27 0.10 11.99 -3.15
CA ALA A 27 0.75 11.57 -1.92
C ALA A 27 1.05 12.80 -1.06
N ARG A 28 0.36 12.93 0.07
CA ARG A 28 0.44 14.10 0.97
C ARG A 28 1.58 13.91 1.96
N ASN A 29 2.64 14.72 1.88
CA ASN A 29 3.80 14.62 2.79
C ASN A 29 4.34 13.17 2.93
N HIS A 30 4.28 12.38 1.87
CA HIS A 30 4.60 10.96 1.95
C HIS A 30 6.11 10.74 1.74
N ARG A 31 6.73 9.91 2.58
CA ARG A 31 8.18 9.63 2.53
C ARG A 31 8.54 8.14 2.62
N SER A 32 7.56 7.25 2.71
CA SER A 32 7.77 5.91 3.23
C SER A 32 7.29 4.80 2.29
N VAL A 33 7.92 4.73 1.12
CA VAL A 33 7.87 3.53 0.25
C VAL A 33 9.20 2.80 0.36
N SER A 34 9.16 1.54 0.80
CA SER A 34 10.30 0.63 0.83
C SER A 34 9.92 -0.61 0.03
N LYS A 35 10.69 -0.93 -1.00
CA LYS A 35 10.42 -2.11 -1.82
C LYS A 35 11.69 -2.69 -2.41
N ASP A 36 11.72 -4.00 -2.63
CA ASP A 36 12.77 -4.60 -3.45
C ASP A 36 12.58 -4.28 -4.95
N GLU A 37 13.57 -4.68 -5.75
CA GLU A 37 13.62 -4.42 -7.19
C GLU A 37 12.51 -5.12 -7.98
N ASN A 38 12.05 -6.28 -7.50
CA ASN A 38 11.06 -7.12 -8.17
C ASN A 38 9.64 -6.73 -7.80
N SER A 39 9.46 -6.10 -6.64
CA SER A 39 8.16 -5.70 -6.13
C SER A 39 7.57 -4.54 -6.93
N ARG A 40 6.26 -4.57 -7.13
CA ARG A 40 5.52 -3.65 -8.01
C ARG A 40 4.32 -3.04 -7.28
N ILE A 41 4.14 -1.74 -7.45
CA ILE A 41 3.00 -1.00 -6.90
C ILE A 41 2.21 -0.40 -8.06
N PHE A 42 0.94 -0.72 -8.12
CA PHE A 42 -0.01 -0.25 -9.14
C PHE A 42 -1.05 0.63 -8.46
N VAL A 43 -1.14 1.87 -8.91
CA VAL A 43 -2.06 2.86 -8.34
C VAL A 43 -3.00 3.35 -9.42
N GLY A 44 -4.31 3.27 -9.13
CA GLY A 44 -5.39 3.76 -9.97
C GLY A 44 -5.50 5.28 -10.03
N ASN A 45 -6.54 5.75 -10.70
CA ASN A 45 -6.85 7.17 -10.83
C ASN A 45 -7.38 7.73 -9.50
N GLY A 46 -7.13 9.00 -9.21
CA GLY A 46 -7.72 9.70 -8.06
C GLY A 46 -7.30 9.16 -6.68
N VAL A 47 -6.34 8.24 -6.60
CA VAL A 47 -5.88 7.68 -5.32
C VAL A 47 -5.18 8.74 -4.49
N ILE A 48 -5.50 8.76 -3.19
CA ILE A 48 -4.89 9.66 -2.22
C ILE A 48 -4.21 8.83 -1.13
N LEU A 49 -2.90 9.00 -1.00
CA LEU A 49 -2.16 8.55 0.18
C LEU A 49 -1.97 9.76 1.10
N ASP A 50 -2.57 9.73 2.29
CA ASP A 50 -2.37 10.82 3.25
C ASP A 50 -0.96 10.76 3.88
N ARG A 51 -0.73 11.67 4.82
CA ARG A 51 0.50 11.79 5.61
C ARG A 51 0.86 10.45 6.24
N ASP A 52 2.15 10.14 6.25
CA ASP A 52 2.74 9.01 6.97
C ASP A 52 2.17 7.63 6.62
N VAL A 53 1.49 7.48 5.48
CA VAL A 53 1.19 6.15 4.92
C VAL A 53 2.52 5.42 4.67
N LYS A 54 2.56 4.12 4.90
CA LYS A 54 3.78 3.30 4.73
C LYS A 54 3.50 2.13 3.82
N LEU A 55 4.27 2.01 2.74
CA LEU A 55 4.15 0.91 1.77
C LEU A 55 5.45 0.11 1.80
N TRP A 56 5.42 -1.09 2.36
CA TRP A 56 6.59 -1.96 2.48
C TRP A 56 6.32 -3.25 1.73
N LEU A 57 7.07 -3.46 0.66
CA LEU A 57 6.92 -4.62 -0.20
C LEU A 57 8.23 -5.41 -0.23
N SER A 58 8.17 -6.72 -0.12
CA SER A 58 9.33 -7.60 -0.32
C SER A 58 8.95 -8.87 -1.07
N ARG A 59 9.96 -9.69 -1.38
CA ARG A 59 9.84 -10.99 -2.06
C ARG A 59 9.18 -10.91 -3.44
N GLY A 60 9.36 -9.77 -4.13
CA GLY A 60 8.74 -9.56 -5.45
C GLY A 60 7.22 -9.42 -5.39
N SER A 61 6.67 -8.95 -4.28
CA SER A 61 5.23 -8.82 -4.07
C SER A 61 4.58 -7.71 -4.91
N SER A 62 3.26 -7.80 -5.01
CA SER A 62 2.45 -6.79 -5.70
C SER A 62 1.49 -6.07 -4.75
N LEU A 63 1.35 -4.76 -4.96
CA LEU A 63 0.32 -3.94 -4.31
C LEU A 63 -0.54 -3.28 -5.37
N TYR A 64 -1.86 -3.45 -5.26
CA TYR A 64 -2.85 -2.79 -6.11
C TYR A 64 -3.74 -1.87 -5.26
N ILE A 65 -3.88 -0.62 -5.68
CA ILE A 65 -4.82 0.34 -5.09
C ILE A 65 -5.74 0.84 -6.20
N GLY A 66 -7.02 0.49 -6.12
CA GLY A 66 -8.04 0.83 -7.11
C GLY A 66 -8.41 2.32 -7.12
N ASP A 67 -9.14 2.71 -8.16
CA ASP A 67 -9.49 4.10 -8.43
C ASP A 67 -10.25 4.76 -7.27
N ASN A 68 -10.00 6.05 -7.06
CA ASN A 68 -10.63 6.91 -6.05
C ASN A 68 -10.55 6.37 -4.61
N SER A 69 -9.61 5.49 -4.32
CA SER A 69 -9.39 4.98 -2.97
C SER A 69 -8.49 5.90 -2.14
N TYR A 70 -8.81 6.01 -0.86
CA TYR A 70 -8.11 6.85 0.11
C TYR A 70 -7.47 5.98 1.19
N LEU A 71 -6.18 6.19 1.44
CA LEU A 71 -5.47 5.61 2.58
C LEU A 71 -5.14 6.75 3.55
N ALA A 72 -5.73 6.67 4.74
CA ALA A 72 -5.64 7.73 5.71
C ALA A 72 -4.34 7.73 6.50
N ASN A 73 -4.18 8.76 7.34
CA ASN A 73 -2.92 9.04 8.02
C ASN A 73 -2.40 7.82 8.79
N GLY A 74 -1.11 7.51 8.58
CA GLY A 74 -0.40 6.50 9.33
C GLY A 74 -0.77 5.05 9.01
N SER A 75 -1.65 4.80 8.04
CA SER A 75 -1.96 3.43 7.59
C SER A 75 -0.73 2.76 6.97
N MET A 76 -0.62 1.45 7.12
CA MET A 76 0.55 0.67 6.70
C MET A 76 0.13 -0.54 5.87
N ILE A 77 0.81 -0.76 4.75
CA ILE A 77 0.71 -1.95 3.94
C ILE A 77 2.03 -2.71 4.00
N LEU A 78 1.99 -3.97 4.43
CA LEU A 78 3.13 -4.90 4.41
C LEU A 78 2.80 -6.06 3.47
N SER A 79 3.49 -6.18 2.34
CA SER A 79 3.21 -7.20 1.32
C SER A 79 4.44 -8.09 1.07
N GLN A 80 4.23 -9.40 1.08
CA GLN A 80 5.22 -10.44 0.72
C GLN A 80 4.74 -11.33 -0.43
N GLN A 81 3.48 -11.21 -0.85
CA GLN A 81 2.88 -11.88 -2.00
C GLN A 81 1.99 -10.90 -2.79
N GLU A 82 0.81 -10.57 -2.26
CA GLU A 82 -0.14 -9.66 -2.91
C GLU A 82 -1.09 -9.02 -1.89
N VAL A 83 -1.22 -7.69 -1.97
CA VAL A 83 -2.30 -6.93 -1.33
C VAL A 83 -3.07 -6.18 -2.40
N ARG A 84 -4.39 -6.33 -2.41
CA ARG A 84 -5.30 -5.68 -3.37
C ARG A 84 -6.37 -4.90 -2.63
N ILE A 85 -6.42 -3.60 -2.89
CA ILE A 85 -7.47 -2.69 -2.43
C ILE A 85 -8.29 -2.30 -3.65
N GLY A 86 -9.60 -2.55 -3.60
CA GLY A 86 -10.55 -2.19 -4.65
C GLY A 86 -10.69 -0.69 -4.87
N GLN A 87 -11.66 -0.33 -5.71
CA GLN A 87 -11.99 1.07 -5.99
C GLN A 87 -12.96 1.66 -4.97
N ASN A 88 -12.94 2.98 -4.85
CA ASN A 88 -13.81 3.76 -3.96
C ASN A 88 -13.72 3.33 -2.48
N CYS A 89 -12.55 2.87 -2.05
CA CYS A 89 -12.32 2.44 -0.67
C CYS A 89 -11.82 3.60 0.20
N SER A 90 -12.06 3.52 1.50
CA SER A 90 -11.56 4.48 2.48
C SER A 90 -10.91 3.76 3.64
N ILE A 91 -9.60 3.59 3.63
CA ILE A 91 -8.88 2.91 4.71
C ILE A 91 -8.59 3.91 5.85
N SER A 92 -9.10 3.63 7.04
CA SER A 92 -9.00 4.52 8.20
C SER A 92 -7.58 4.60 8.78
N TRP A 93 -7.42 5.54 9.71
CA TRP A 93 -6.13 5.96 10.27
C TRP A 93 -5.46 4.79 10.97
N HIS A 94 -4.14 4.68 10.82
CA HIS A 94 -3.33 3.64 11.48
C HIS A 94 -3.78 2.19 11.22
N THR A 95 -4.53 1.94 10.14
CA THR A 95 -4.87 0.57 9.73
C THR A 95 -3.63 -0.13 9.21
N LEU A 96 -3.35 -1.34 9.72
CA LEU A 96 -2.33 -2.24 9.19
C LEU A 96 -3.01 -3.30 8.31
N ILE A 97 -2.56 -3.41 7.06
CA ILE A 97 -2.92 -4.50 6.15
C ILE A 97 -1.65 -5.26 5.83
N MET A 98 -1.66 -6.57 6.10
CA MET A 98 -0.50 -7.44 5.93
C MET A 98 -0.92 -8.82 5.45
N ASP A 99 -0.19 -9.36 4.47
CA ASP A 99 -0.45 -10.65 3.82
C ASP A 99 0.47 -11.78 4.33
N SER A 100 1.21 -11.53 5.41
CA SER A 100 2.13 -12.51 5.99
C SER A 100 2.08 -12.51 7.51
N SER A 101 2.48 -13.61 8.13
CA SER A 101 2.67 -13.68 9.58
C SER A 101 3.90 -12.90 10.08
N SER A 102 4.74 -12.38 9.17
CA SER A 102 6.07 -11.78 9.40
C SER A 102 7.12 -12.68 10.06
N TYR A 103 6.71 -13.55 10.98
CA TYR A 103 7.53 -14.50 11.72
C TYR A 103 7.02 -15.92 11.52
N CYS A 104 7.88 -16.90 11.77
CA CYS A 104 7.47 -18.29 11.79
C CYS A 104 6.46 -18.52 12.91
N ILE A 105 5.30 -19.08 12.55
CA ILE A 105 4.25 -19.48 13.50
C ILE A 105 4.04 -20.99 13.30
N GLY A 106 3.77 -21.74 14.36
CA GLY A 106 3.38 -23.15 14.30
C GLY A 106 2.14 -23.39 15.15
N TYR A 107 1.29 -24.35 14.77
CA TYR A 107 0.13 -24.77 15.55
C TYR A 107 0.26 -26.25 15.90
N GLY A 108 0.22 -26.59 17.19
CA GLY A 108 0.39 -27.97 17.64
C GLY A 108 1.77 -28.52 17.27
N ASP A 109 1.78 -29.65 16.54
CA ASP A 109 3.00 -30.35 16.11
C ASP A 109 3.53 -29.88 14.73
N GLU A 110 2.99 -28.79 14.18
CA GLU A 110 3.47 -28.20 12.92
C GLU A 110 4.86 -27.56 13.08
N GLU A 111 5.72 -27.76 12.09
CA GLU A 111 6.98 -27.01 11.97
C GLU A 111 6.67 -25.51 11.76
N PRO A 112 7.27 -24.60 12.54
CA PRO A 112 7.00 -23.18 12.41
C PRO A 112 7.44 -22.61 11.05
N GLU A 113 6.51 -21.96 10.36
CA GLU A 113 6.77 -21.34 9.06
C GLU A 113 6.15 -19.94 8.95
N ILE A 114 6.70 -19.13 8.04
CA ILE A 114 6.10 -17.85 7.66
C ILE A 114 4.92 -18.17 6.73
N ARG A 115 3.70 -17.93 7.22
CA ARG A 115 2.49 -18.08 6.41
C ARG A 115 2.28 -16.80 5.61
N VAL A 116 2.07 -16.95 4.31
CA VAL A 116 1.79 -15.85 3.39
C VAL A 116 0.54 -16.21 2.60
N ALA A 117 -0.43 -15.30 2.59
CA ALA A 117 -1.67 -15.45 1.84
C ALA A 117 -2.17 -14.07 1.43
N PRO A 118 -2.67 -13.91 0.18
CA PRO A 118 -3.02 -12.60 -0.34
C PRO A 118 -4.16 -11.96 0.44
N VAL A 119 -4.14 -10.63 0.54
CA VAL A 119 -5.25 -9.85 1.11
C VAL A 119 -6.01 -9.14 0.00
N VAL A 120 -7.32 -9.35 -0.04
CA VAL A 120 -8.21 -8.71 -1.02
C VAL A 120 -9.29 -7.92 -0.28
N ILE A 121 -9.24 -6.61 -0.40
CA ILE A 121 -10.31 -5.68 -0.02
C ILE A 121 -11.08 -5.35 -1.30
N GLY A 122 -12.37 -5.67 -1.32
CA GLY A 122 -13.25 -5.40 -2.46
C GLY A 122 -13.52 -3.91 -2.66
N ASP A 123 -14.43 -3.59 -3.57
CA ASP A 123 -14.81 -2.22 -3.88
C ASP A 123 -15.75 -1.63 -2.82
N HIS A 124 -15.73 -0.31 -2.65
CA HIS A 124 -16.59 0.45 -1.73
C HIS A 124 -16.50 0.01 -0.26
N VAL A 125 -15.32 -0.41 0.18
CA VAL A 125 -15.06 -0.79 1.57
C VAL A 125 -14.58 0.42 2.37
N TRP A 126 -15.12 0.58 3.58
CA TRP A 126 -14.63 1.50 4.61
C TRP A 126 -13.93 0.72 5.71
#